data_AF-A0A1H3FN13-F1
#
_entry.id   AF-A0A1H3FN13-F1
#
_cell.length_a   1.000
_cell.length_b   1.000
_cell.length_c   1.000
_cell.angle_alpha   90.00
_cell.angle_beta   90.00
_cell.angle_gamma   90.00
#
_symmetry.space_group_name_H-M   'P 1'
#
loop_
_entity.id
_entity.type
_entity.pdbx_description
1 polymer ?
#
loop_
_entity_poly.entity_id
_entity_poly.type
_entity_poly.pdbx_seq_one_letter_code
_entity_poly.pdbx_strand_id
1 'polypeptide(L)'
;MHKHVEWDDPGHDSVIEYYAKDPNEYARPYAGCILSARFQGKVVRIKVAAYVEDTSIGDVVALIDPSNGGRLNSLGKLSLGDTVRLPDEYRAFEPPKPEDDEDDD
;
A
#
# COMPACT_ATOMS: atom_id res chain seq x y z
N MET A 1 1.15 7.60 18.53
CA MET A 1 0.01 8.28 17.86
C MET A 1 0.07 7.94 16.39
N HIS A 2 -1.07 7.69 15.74
CA HIS A 2 -1.12 7.40 14.30
C HIS A 2 -1.13 8.71 13.50
N LYS A 3 -0.44 8.73 12.36
CA LYS A 3 -0.52 9.81 11.39
C LYS A 3 -1.81 9.68 10.60
N HIS A 4 -2.58 10.77 10.52
CA HIS A 4 -3.75 10.84 9.64
C HIS A 4 -3.27 11.05 8.20
N VAL A 5 -3.54 10.08 7.35
CA VAL A 5 -3.27 10.10 5.91
C VAL A 5 -4.61 10.09 5.17
N GLU A 6 -4.72 10.93 4.14
CA GLU A 6 -5.81 10.86 3.18
C GLU A 6 -5.26 10.05 2.01
N TRP A 7 -5.77 8.84 1.84
CA TRP A 7 -5.31 7.91 0.82
C TRP A 7 -5.94 8.26 -0.53
N ASP A 8 -5.22 8.00 -1.61
CA ASP A 8 -5.79 8.14 -2.94
C ASP A 8 -6.76 6.98 -3.21
N ASP A 9 -7.77 7.24 -4.04
CA ASP A 9 -8.66 6.19 -4.55
C ASP A 9 -7.84 5.15 -5.36
N PRO A 10 -7.99 3.84 -5.08
CA PRO A 10 -7.21 2.82 -5.77
C PRO A 10 -7.68 2.57 -7.22
N GLY A 11 -8.90 2.98 -7.58
CA GLY A 11 -9.49 2.78 -8.90
C GLY A 11 -9.41 1.32 -9.35
N HIS A 12 -8.87 1.11 -10.56
CA HIS A 12 -8.69 -0.22 -11.14
C HIS A 12 -7.75 -1.14 -10.36
N ASP A 13 -6.91 -0.60 -9.47
CA ASP A 13 -6.00 -1.37 -8.63
C ASP A 13 -6.65 -1.83 -7.32
N SER A 14 -7.95 -1.56 -7.10
CA SER A 14 -8.66 -1.88 -5.86
C SER A 14 -8.63 -3.37 -5.53
N VAL A 15 -8.10 -3.69 -4.34
CA VAL A 15 -8.06 -5.06 -3.83
C VAL A 15 -9.48 -5.56 -3.51
N ILE A 16 -10.34 -4.72 -2.93
CA ILE A 16 -11.73 -5.12 -2.62
C ILE A 16 -12.49 -5.42 -3.90
N GLU A 17 -12.41 -4.56 -4.93
CA GLU A 17 -13.18 -4.77 -6.15
C GLU A 17 -12.75 -6.02 -6.92
N TYR A 18 -11.46 -6.36 -6.85
CA TYR A 18 -10.94 -7.62 -7.40
C TYR A 18 -11.60 -8.83 -6.72
N TYR A 19 -11.53 -8.90 -5.39
CA TYR A 19 -12.07 -10.05 -4.65
C TYR A 19 -13.60 -10.07 -4.57
N ALA A 20 -14.29 -8.94 -4.78
CA ALA A 20 -15.75 -8.94 -4.89
C ALA A 20 -16.28 -9.77 -6.08
N LYS A 21 -15.43 -10.04 -7.06
CA LYS A 21 -15.73 -10.87 -8.25
C LYS A 21 -15.14 -12.28 -8.16
N ASP A 22 -14.33 -12.54 -7.14
CA ASP A 22 -13.58 -13.78 -6.99
C ASP A 22 -14.36 -14.77 -6.09
N PRO A 23 -14.52 -16.04 -6.49
CA PRO A 23 -15.13 -17.06 -5.63
C PRO A 23 -14.30 -17.43 -4.39
N ASN A 24 -13.02 -17.01 -4.34
CA ASN A 24 -12.14 -17.22 -3.19
C ASN A 24 -12.42 -16.20 -2.08
N GLU A 25 -12.23 -16.64 -0.84
CA GLU A 25 -12.48 -15.80 0.32
C GLU A 25 -11.46 -14.65 0.42
N TYR A 26 -11.98 -13.45 0.64
CA TYR A 26 -11.17 -12.27 0.93
C TYR A 26 -10.36 -12.49 2.22
N ALA A 27 -9.05 -12.70 2.08
CA ALA A 27 -8.18 -12.95 3.23
C ALA A 27 -8.02 -11.68 4.07
N ARG A 28 -8.58 -11.69 5.29
CA ARG A 28 -8.42 -10.59 6.25
C ARG A 28 -6.93 -10.36 6.59
N PRO A 29 -6.44 -9.12 6.58
CA PRO A 29 -5.08 -8.81 7.02
C PRO A 29 -4.81 -9.25 8.46
N TYR A 30 -3.57 -9.66 8.72
CA TYR A 30 -3.08 -9.98 10.05
C TYR A 30 -1.72 -9.32 10.31
N ALA A 31 -1.30 -9.30 11.57
CA ALA A 31 -0.03 -8.71 11.97
C ALA A 31 1.15 -9.38 11.23
N GLY A 32 1.98 -8.58 10.56
CA GLY A 32 3.09 -9.05 9.73
C GLY A 32 2.80 -9.00 8.23
N CYS A 33 1.54 -8.92 7.79
CA CYS A 33 1.21 -8.69 6.39
C CYS A 33 1.85 -7.39 5.87
N ILE A 34 2.26 -7.41 4.61
CA ILE A 34 2.61 -6.18 3.89
C ILE A 34 1.46 -5.87 2.95
N LEU A 35 0.84 -4.71 3.15
CA LEU A 35 -0.23 -4.19 2.29
C LEU A 35 0.28 -2.99 1.51
N SER A 36 -0.35 -2.72 0.38
CA SER A 36 -0.06 -1.57 -0.47
C SER A 36 -1.27 -0.65 -0.62
N ALA A 37 -0.99 0.65 -0.71
CA ALA A 37 -1.97 1.71 -0.95
C ALA A 37 -1.36 2.81 -1.84
N ARG A 38 -2.16 3.81 -2.19
CA ARG A 38 -1.73 4.98 -2.97
C ARG A 38 -1.79 6.25 -2.12
N PHE A 39 -0.73 7.06 -2.19
CA PHE A 39 -0.69 8.37 -1.56
C PHE A 39 0.05 9.36 -2.46
N GLN A 40 -0.65 10.42 -2.89
CA GLN A 40 -0.13 11.43 -3.82
C GLN A 40 0.49 10.82 -5.09
N GLY A 41 -0.15 9.78 -5.63
CA GLY A 41 0.29 9.06 -6.83
C GLY A 41 1.51 8.16 -6.64
N LYS A 42 1.96 7.94 -5.40
CA LYS A 42 3.07 7.03 -5.05
C LYS A 42 2.53 5.78 -4.36
N VAL A 43 3.29 4.69 -4.43
CA VAL A 43 2.96 3.44 -3.75
C VAL A 43 3.49 3.51 -2.32
N VAL A 44 2.63 3.17 -1.36
CA VAL A 44 3.00 3.06 0.06
C VAL A 44 2.84 1.62 0.50
N ARG A 45 3.91 1.01 1.04
CA ARG A 45 3.84 -0.30 1.69
C ARG A 45 3.73 -0.15 3.19
N ILE A 46 2.79 -0.88 3.78
CA ILE A 46 2.49 -0.84 5.20
C ILE A 46 2.64 -2.23 5.79
N LYS A 47 3.49 -2.36 6.81
CA LYS A 47 3.58 -3.57 7.61
C LYS A 47 2.53 -3.53 8.71
N VAL A 48 1.55 -4.41 8.62
CA VAL A 48 0.41 -4.46 9.54
C VAL A 48 0.90 -4.87 10.94
N ALA A 49 0.51 -4.09 11.94
CA ALA A 49 0.68 -4.39 13.36
C ALA A 49 -0.62 -4.89 13.99
N ALA A 50 -1.76 -4.35 13.56
CA ALA A 50 -3.10 -4.76 14.00
C ALA A 50 -4.14 -4.54 12.90
N TYR A 51 -5.27 -5.25 12.98
CA TYR A 51 -6.40 -5.09 12.08
C TYR A 51 -7.69 -5.02 12.90
N VAL A 52 -8.43 -3.93 12.76
CA VAL A 52 -9.62 -3.61 13.57
C VAL A 52 -10.63 -2.93 12.66
N GLU A 53 -11.90 -3.39 12.68
CA GLU A 53 -13.01 -2.76 11.94
C GLU A 53 -12.66 -2.42 10.49
N ASP A 54 -12.22 -3.44 9.74
CA ASP A 54 -11.84 -3.33 8.32
C ASP A 54 -10.78 -2.26 8.04
N THR A 55 -9.95 -1.97 9.04
CA THR A 55 -8.83 -1.03 8.98
C THR A 55 -7.57 -1.67 9.50
N SER A 56 -6.53 -1.67 8.66
CA SER A 56 -5.19 -2.08 9.04
C SER A 56 -4.45 -0.92 9.71
N ILE A 57 -3.81 -1.18 10.85
CA ILE A 57 -2.93 -0.25 11.54
C ILE A 57 -1.51 -0.79 11.39
N GLY A 58 -0.59 0.00 10.86
CA GLY A 58 0.75 -0.49 10.58
C GLY A 58 1.75 0.61 10.26
N ASP A 59 3.01 0.22 10.16
CA ASP A 59 4.11 1.14 9.90
C ASP A 59 4.43 1.22 8.41
N VAL A 60 4.71 2.42 7.93
CA VAL A 60 5.17 2.64 6.56
C VAL A 60 6.58 2.09 6.42
N VAL A 61 6.72 1.07 5.57
CA VAL A 61 8.01 0.37 5.33
C VAL A 61 8.58 0.65 3.94
N ALA A 62 7.79 1.21 3.03
CA ALA A 62 8.30 1.74 1.76
C ALA A 62 7.41 2.86 1.21
N LEU A 63 8.06 3.84 0.58
CA LEU A 63 7.45 4.82 -0.31
C LEU A 63 8.14 4.66 -1.66
N ILE A 64 7.38 4.42 -2.73
CA ILE A 64 7.93 4.03 -4.04
C ILE A 64 7.29 4.89 -5.13
N ASP A 65 8.13 5.44 -6.00
CA ASP A 65 7.70 6.04 -7.25
C ASP A 65 7.39 4.96 -8.29
N PRO A 66 6.12 4.75 -8.67
CA PRO A 66 5.76 3.69 -9.61
C PRO A 66 6.31 3.92 -11.02
N SER A 67 6.72 5.15 -11.37
CA SER A 67 7.22 5.47 -12.71
C SER A 67 8.64 4.94 -12.97
N ASN A 68 9.44 4.75 -11.92
CA ASN A 68 10.84 4.36 -12.04
C ASN A 68 11.31 3.40 -10.92
N GLY A 69 10.42 2.95 -10.04
CA GLY A 69 10.74 2.06 -8.92
C GLY A 69 11.53 2.71 -7.78
N GLY A 70 11.84 4.01 -7.88
CA GLY A 70 12.66 4.76 -6.95
C GLY A 70 12.05 4.82 -5.55
N ARG A 71 12.90 4.66 -4.53
CA ARG A 71 12.49 4.69 -3.11
C ARG A 71 12.66 6.09 -2.51
N LEU A 72 11.67 6.48 -1.71
CA LEU A 72 11.61 7.76 -1.03
C LEU A 72 11.71 7.54 0.48
N ASN A 73 12.40 8.44 1.19
CA ASN A 73 12.41 8.45 2.66
C ASN A 73 11.17 9.17 3.24
N SER A 74 10.60 10.09 2.48
CA SER A 74 9.44 10.90 2.86
C SER A 74 8.68 11.41 1.64
N LEU A 75 7.38 11.63 1.79
CA LEU A 75 6.47 12.20 0.80
C LEU A 75 5.40 13.02 1.51
N GLY A 76 5.37 14.34 1.29
CA GLY A 76 4.42 15.23 1.96
C GLY A 76 4.49 15.11 3.50
N LYS A 77 3.39 14.66 4.12
CA LYS A 77 3.27 14.48 5.59
C LYS A 77 3.73 13.10 6.09
N LEU A 78 4.09 12.20 5.19
CA LEU A 78 4.36 10.79 5.47
C LEU A 78 5.85 10.48 5.32
N SER A 79 6.40 9.75 6.29
CA SER A 79 7.79 9.27 6.26
C SER A 79 7.87 7.77 6.51
N LEU A 80 8.98 7.16 6.11
CA LEU A 80 9.29 5.80 6.55
C LEU A 80 9.26 5.70 8.07
N GLY A 81 8.64 4.63 8.59
CA GLY A 81 8.45 4.38 10.01
C GLY A 81 7.23 5.05 10.64
N ASP A 82 6.50 5.93 9.92
CA ASP A 82 5.25 6.47 10.44
C ASP A 82 4.20 5.36 10.59
N THR A 83 3.53 5.29 11.73
CA THR A 83 2.37 4.41 11.92
C THR A 83 1.10 5.07 11.38
N VAL A 84 0.39 4.37 10.51
CA VAL A 84 -0.82 4.86 9.82
C VAL A 84 -2.00 3.92 10.01
N ARG A 85 -3.18 4.41 9.64
CA ARG A 85 -4.41 3.62 9.48
C ARG A 85 -4.70 3.51 7.99
N LEU A 86 -4.87 2.30 7.49
CA LEU A 86 -5.24 1.99 6.11
C LEU A 86 -6.59 1.24 6.11
N PRO A 87 -7.69 1.94 5.83
CA PRO A 87 -8.97 1.28 5.60
C PRO A 87 -8.90 0.37 4.37
N ASP A 88 -9.68 -0.70 4.41
CA ASP A 88 -9.67 -1.77 3.43
C ASP A 88 -10.02 -1.30 2.00
N GLU A 89 -10.86 -0.26 1.89
CA GLU A 89 -11.28 0.37 0.62
C GLU A 89 -10.15 1.08 -0.13
N TYR A 90 -9.07 1.47 0.56
CA TYR A 90 -7.92 2.16 -0.04
C TYR A 90 -6.75 1.23 -0.36
N ARG A 91 -6.91 -0.08 -0.15
CA ARG A 91 -5.89 -1.06 -0.54
C ARG A 91 -5.84 -1.16 -2.05
N ALA A 92 -4.63 -1.03 -2.56
CA ALA A 92 -4.34 -1.10 -3.98
C ALA A 92 -3.31 -2.19 -4.24
N PHE A 93 -3.47 -2.98 -5.29
CA PHE A 93 -2.38 -3.78 -5.82
C PHE A 93 -1.21 -2.88 -6.24
N GLU A 94 0.00 -3.42 -6.24
CA GLU A 94 1.15 -2.67 -6.78
C GLU A 94 1.10 -2.69 -8.31
N PRO A 95 1.46 -1.59 -8.96
CA PRO A 95 1.61 -1.61 -10.40
C PRO A 95 2.80 -2.52 -10.75
N PRO A 96 2.84 -3.06 -11.98
CA PRO A 96 4.02 -3.77 -12.45
C PRO A 96 5.26 -2.89 -12.25
N LYS A 97 6.36 -3.51 -11.83
CA LYS A 97 7.62 -2.79 -11.75
C LYS A 97 7.98 -2.27 -13.16
N PRO A 98 8.49 -1.05 -13.29
CA PRO A 98 9.11 -0.65 -14.55
C PRO A 98 10.20 -1.66 -14.90
N GLU A 99 10.30 -2.01 -16.19
CA GLU A 99 11.38 -2.87 -16.67
C GLU A 99 12.71 -2.16 -16.38
N ASP A 100 13.57 -2.81 -15.60
CA ASP A 100 14.97 -2.42 -15.53
C ASP A 100 15.58 -2.88 -16.86
N ASP A 101 15.94 -1.97 -17.76
CA ASP A 101 16.80 -2.24 -18.92
C ASP A 101 18.23 -2.59 -18.42
N GLU A 102 18.37 -3.64 -17.60
CA GLU A 102 19.65 -4.22 -17.17
C GLU A 102 19.66 -5.72 -17.52
N ASP A 103 19.47 -6.02 -18.81
CA ASP A 103 20.10 -7.17 -19.44
C ASP A 103 21.47 -6.71 -19.98
N ASP A 104 22.51 -6.80 -19.15
CA ASP A 104 23.90 -6.73 -19.62
C ASP A 104 24.74 -7.75 -18.83
N ASP A 105 24.72 -9.00 -19.31
CA ASP A 105 25.89 -9.93 -19.39
C ASP A 105 25.56 -11.21 -20.19
#